data_AF-A0A0C2ZRZ9-F1
#
_entry.id   AF-A0A0C2ZRZ9-F1
#
_cell.length_a   1.000
_cell.length_b   1.000
_cell.length_c   1.000
_cell.angle_alpha   90.00
_cell.angle_beta   90.00
_cell.angle_gamma   90.00
#
_symmetry.space_group_name_H-M   'P 1'
#
loop_
_entity.id
_entity.type
_entity.pdbx_description
1 polymer ?
#
loop_
_entity_poly.entity_id
_entity_poly.type
_entity_poly.pdbx_seq_one_letter_code
_entity_poly.pdbx_strand_id
1 'polypeptide(L)'
;MHSSAPRSPLVATEQAAGVAIDSQAAADAHRQREVRWMALLPTVPPSQARKNKKVKRLLQDGVPSSLRYLVWRHLTDSKARAIPGVYATLGKRPRVPAFTEIENDAMKCFPDQPQLHNAQGPVVSLLQAYLSMVPDIQYSAALSSIAGHILLLAPEEDAFWIFTSMMDAHLRPYFSANTIQTEVDAALLSKAIEVNDVILHKKIYVTLQMSPTDITRPWFSSLFVGTLPVDYLHRIWDIFLYEGMTFLFRVGLAIMHCIRRPLLQATSETTVLDHLSHPPITCLPSSPDEIVSLAFNMKLKDDDVRKQRIRMEAQVKRHAQARAHPTNSDPTRQATSISLPRP
;
A
#
# COMPACT_ATOMS: atom_id res chain seq x y z
N MET A 1 12.78 4.59 59.18
CA MET A 1 13.82 4.84 58.16
C MET A 1 14.31 3.50 57.63
N HIS A 2 13.71 3.01 56.54
CA HIS A 2 14.14 1.75 55.92
C HIS A 2 15.33 2.03 54.99
N SER A 3 16.48 1.45 55.32
CA SER A 3 17.71 1.52 54.53
C SER A 3 17.58 0.62 53.30
N SER A 4 17.61 1.22 52.11
CA SER A 4 17.73 0.51 50.84
C SER A 4 19.19 0.09 50.63
N ALA A 5 19.47 -1.21 50.64
CA ALA A 5 20.77 -1.71 50.24
C ALA A 5 21.06 -1.35 48.77
N PRO A 6 22.30 -0.95 48.41
CA PRO A 6 22.66 -0.67 47.02
C PRO A 6 22.64 -1.97 46.21
N ARG A 7 22.01 -1.93 45.03
CA ARG A 7 22.01 -3.05 44.07
C ARG A 7 23.46 -3.39 43.69
N SER A 8 23.79 -4.68 43.76
CA SER A 8 25.13 -5.21 43.48
C SER A 8 25.56 -4.93 42.02
N PRO A 9 26.79 -4.44 41.76
CA PRO A 9 27.26 -4.08 40.42
C PRO A 9 27.35 -5.27 39.44
N LEU A 10 27.36 -6.51 39.95
CA LEU A 10 27.38 -7.72 39.13
C LEU A 10 26.16 -7.86 38.20
N VAL A 11 24.96 -7.48 38.68
CA VAL A 11 23.71 -7.59 37.90
C VAL A 11 23.69 -6.62 36.71
N ALA A 12 24.23 -5.42 36.87
CA ALA A 12 24.33 -4.44 35.79
C ALA A 12 25.34 -4.90 34.70
N THR A 13 26.39 -5.62 35.11
CA THR A 13 27.44 -6.10 34.20
C THR A 13 26.97 -7.31 33.40
N GLU A 14 26.20 -8.22 34.02
CA GLU A 14 25.54 -9.34 33.35
C GLU A 14 24.45 -8.88 32.38
N GLN A 15 23.65 -7.87 32.74
CA GLN A 15 22.67 -7.27 31.83
C GLN A 15 23.33 -6.56 30.64
N ALA A 16 24.42 -5.81 30.87
CA ALA A 16 25.19 -5.18 29.79
C ALA A 16 25.86 -6.21 28.87
N ALA A 17 26.39 -7.30 29.43
CA ALA A 17 26.96 -8.40 28.66
C ALA A 17 25.88 -9.13 27.84
N GLY A 18 24.70 -9.38 28.42
CA GLY A 18 23.56 -9.96 27.71
C GLY A 18 23.09 -9.09 26.54
N VAL A 19 22.95 -7.78 26.74
CA VAL A 19 22.57 -6.83 25.68
C VAL A 19 23.64 -6.75 24.57
N ALA A 20 24.93 -6.82 24.92
CA ALA A 20 26.01 -6.83 23.94
C ALA A 20 26.05 -8.13 23.11
N ILE A 21 25.80 -9.29 23.74
CA ILE A 21 25.72 -10.58 23.06
C ILE A 21 24.51 -10.61 22.12
N ASP A 22 23.34 -10.13 22.56
CA ASP A 22 22.14 -10.04 21.73
C ASP A 22 22.32 -9.10 20.54
N SER A 23 23.01 -7.97 20.73
CA SER A 23 23.36 -7.02 19.67
C SER A 23 24.29 -7.64 18.63
N GLN A 24 25.31 -8.39 19.07
CA GLN A 24 26.23 -9.07 18.18
C GLN A 24 25.54 -10.19 17.39
N ALA A 25 24.72 -11.01 18.05
CA ALA A 25 23.95 -12.07 17.41
C ALA A 25 22.97 -11.52 16.37
N ALA A 26 22.31 -10.39 16.67
CA ALA A 26 21.43 -9.70 15.73
C ALA A 26 22.20 -9.17 14.51
N ALA A 27 23.39 -8.59 14.71
CA ALA A 27 24.26 -8.13 13.63
C ALA A 27 24.76 -9.29 12.74
N ASP A 28 25.12 -10.42 13.35
CA ASP A 28 25.51 -11.64 12.61
C ASP A 28 24.34 -12.21 11.80
N ALA A 29 23.12 -12.26 12.38
CA ALA A 29 21.93 -12.67 11.66
C ALA A 29 21.60 -11.72 10.49
N HIS A 30 21.80 -10.41 10.65
CA HIS A 30 21.66 -9.44 9.57
C HIS A 30 22.65 -9.71 8.42
N ARG A 31 23.96 -9.84 8.73
CA ARG A 31 25.00 -10.14 7.73
C ARG A 31 24.71 -11.44 6.97
N GLN A 32 24.28 -12.48 7.68
CA GLN A 32 23.94 -13.76 7.05
C GLN A 32 22.76 -13.62 6.07
N ARG A 33 21.75 -12.80 6.39
CA ARG A 33 20.64 -12.53 5.46
C ARG A 33 21.12 -11.79 4.23
N GLU A 34 21.99 -10.80 4.37
CA GLU A 34 22.58 -10.07 3.23
C GLU A 34 23.32 -11.02 2.29
N VAL A 35 24.20 -11.87 2.84
CA VAL A 35 24.95 -12.86 2.06
C VAL A 35 24.03 -13.81 1.29
N ARG A 36 22.95 -14.30 1.93
CA ARG A 36 21.97 -15.18 1.25
C ARG A 36 21.27 -14.46 0.10
N TRP A 37 20.87 -13.20 0.28
CA TRP A 37 20.24 -12.41 -0.77
C TRP A 37 21.20 -12.12 -1.93
N MET A 38 22.43 -11.69 -1.64
CA MET A 38 23.45 -11.44 -2.66
C MET A 38 23.80 -12.70 -3.45
N ALA A 39 23.80 -13.87 -2.81
CA ALA A 39 23.99 -15.14 -3.50
C ALA A 39 22.78 -15.55 -4.35
N LEU A 40 21.56 -15.21 -3.94
CA LEU A 40 20.35 -15.62 -4.65
C LEU A 40 20.07 -14.76 -5.90
N LEU A 41 20.18 -13.43 -5.78
CA LEU A 41 19.74 -12.48 -6.83
C LEU A 41 20.34 -12.76 -8.23
N PRO A 42 21.62 -13.13 -8.39
CA PRO A 42 22.19 -13.46 -9.69
C PRO A 42 21.74 -14.83 -10.24
N THR A 43 21.25 -15.73 -9.39
CA THR A 43 20.97 -17.13 -9.75
C THR A 43 19.54 -17.35 -10.25
N VAL A 44 18.61 -16.49 -9.86
CA VAL A 44 17.20 -16.57 -10.25
C VAL A 44 16.92 -15.43 -11.22
N PRO A 45 16.46 -15.68 -12.45
CA PRO A 45 16.05 -14.59 -13.34
C PRO A 45 14.87 -13.80 -12.74
N PRO A 46 14.85 -12.46 -12.82
CA PRO A 46 13.73 -11.63 -12.34
C PRO A 46 12.35 -12.10 -12.82
N SER A 47 12.23 -12.47 -14.09
CA SER A 47 11.00 -12.98 -14.72
C SER A 47 10.44 -14.26 -14.06
N GLN A 48 11.27 -14.99 -13.31
CA GLN A 48 10.90 -16.21 -12.58
C GLN A 48 10.80 -16.00 -11.07
N ALA A 49 11.21 -14.83 -10.56
CA ALA A 49 11.37 -14.58 -9.14
C ALA A 49 10.09 -14.84 -8.34
N ARG A 50 8.94 -14.35 -8.83
CA ARG A 50 7.63 -14.46 -8.16
C ARG A 50 7.06 -15.88 -8.08
N LYS A 51 7.68 -16.86 -8.73
CA LYS A 51 7.31 -18.29 -8.66
C LYS A 51 8.37 -19.13 -7.97
N ASN A 52 9.49 -18.52 -7.58
CA ASN A 52 10.64 -19.23 -7.06
C ASN A 52 10.51 -19.45 -5.53
N LYS A 53 10.49 -20.71 -5.11
CA LYS A 53 10.37 -21.09 -3.68
C LYS A 53 11.51 -20.58 -2.81
N LYS A 54 12.73 -20.43 -3.34
CA LYS A 54 13.88 -19.89 -2.59
C LYS A 54 13.71 -18.39 -2.35
N VAL A 55 13.25 -17.65 -3.35
CA VAL A 55 12.88 -16.23 -3.20
C VAL A 55 11.81 -16.09 -2.13
N LYS A 56 10.72 -16.85 -2.22
CA LYS A 56 9.66 -16.85 -1.19
C LYS A 56 10.18 -17.07 0.21
N ARG A 57 11.08 -18.05 0.39
CA ARG A 57 11.67 -18.34 1.71
C ARG A 57 12.51 -17.18 2.23
N LEU A 58 13.40 -16.61 1.43
CA LEU A 58 14.19 -15.46 1.87
C LEU A 58 13.33 -14.23 2.15
N LEU A 59 12.22 -14.05 1.41
CA LEU A 59 11.24 -13.02 1.72
C LEU A 59 10.58 -13.25 3.07
N GLN A 60 10.30 -14.49 3.45
CA GLN A 60 9.78 -14.83 4.79
C GLN A 60 10.81 -14.59 5.89
N ASP A 61 12.09 -14.83 5.63
CA ASP A 61 13.20 -14.56 6.58
C ASP A 61 13.51 -13.06 6.75
N GLY A 62 13.03 -12.23 5.82
CA GLY A 62 13.19 -10.77 5.83
C GLY A 62 14.22 -10.25 4.83
N VAL A 63 14.02 -9.01 4.39
CA VAL A 63 14.90 -8.31 3.45
C VAL A 63 15.73 -7.26 4.20
N PRO A 64 17.06 -7.35 4.19
CA PRO A 64 17.94 -6.31 4.74
C PRO A 64 17.71 -4.96 4.06
N SER A 65 17.68 -3.88 4.83
CA SER A 65 17.41 -2.53 4.30
C SER A 65 18.40 -2.11 3.21
N SER A 66 19.68 -2.51 3.33
CA SER A 66 20.75 -2.29 2.35
C SER A 66 20.50 -2.91 0.97
N LEU A 67 19.72 -3.99 0.90
CA LEU A 67 19.44 -4.73 -0.33
C LEU A 67 18.00 -4.56 -0.80
N ARG A 68 17.17 -3.83 -0.05
CA ARG A 68 15.71 -3.79 -0.27
C ARG A 68 15.36 -3.30 -1.67
N TYR A 69 15.98 -2.22 -2.14
CA TYR A 69 15.71 -1.74 -3.50
C TYR A 69 16.13 -2.73 -4.59
N LEU A 70 17.23 -3.49 -4.38
CA LEU A 70 17.67 -4.51 -5.32
C LEU A 70 16.67 -5.67 -5.39
N VAL A 71 16.13 -6.08 -4.24
CA VAL A 71 15.08 -7.10 -4.17
C VAL A 71 13.79 -6.60 -4.82
N TRP A 72 13.36 -5.36 -4.55
CA TRP A 72 12.16 -4.79 -5.17
C TRP A 72 12.31 -4.64 -6.70
N ARG A 73 13.46 -4.14 -7.16
CA ARG A 73 13.83 -4.11 -8.58
C ARG A 73 13.78 -5.48 -9.23
N HIS A 74 14.24 -6.51 -8.51
CA HIS A 74 14.22 -7.90 -8.97
C HIS A 74 12.81 -8.48 -9.04
N LEU A 75 11.97 -8.26 -8.03
CA LEU A 75 10.59 -8.76 -7.99
C LEU A 75 9.67 -8.07 -9.00
N THR A 76 9.93 -6.81 -9.31
CA THR A 76 9.18 -6.03 -10.31
C THR A 76 9.67 -6.26 -11.75
N ASP A 77 10.81 -6.93 -11.93
CA ASP A 77 11.51 -7.06 -13.21
C ASP A 77 11.72 -5.68 -13.90
N SER A 78 11.89 -4.63 -13.10
CA SER A 78 11.93 -3.26 -13.60
C SER A 78 13.17 -2.98 -14.43
N LYS A 79 14.26 -3.72 -14.21
CA LYS A 79 15.48 -3.64 -15.02
C LYS A 79 15.23 -4.03 -16.48
N ALA A 80 14.40 -5.04 -16.74
CA ALA A 80 14.08 -5.45 -18.10
C ALA A 80 13.25 -4.40 -18.86
N ARG A 81 12.56 -3.51 -18.13
CA ARG A 81 11.79 -2.39 -18.67
C ARG A 81 12.61 -1.12 -18.83
N ALA A 82 13.77 -1.03 -18.18
CA ALA A 82 14.59 0.17 -18.17
C ALA A 82 15.21 0.42 -19.54
N ILE A 83 14.85 1.55 -20.15
CA ILE A 83 15.42 2.00 -21.42
C ILE A 83 16.34 3.19 -21.13
N PRO A 84 17.66 3.06 -21.37
CA PRO A 84 18.62 4.12 -21.08
C PRO A 84 18.22 5.46 -21.70
N GLY A 85 18.25 6.53 -20.89
CA GLY A 85 17.97 7.90 -21.33
C GLY A 85 16.49 8.28 -21.38
N VAL A 86 15.55 7.33 -21.36
CA VAL A 86 14.11 7.64 -21.41
C VAL A 86 13.67 8.47 -20.20
N TYR A 87 14.13 8.12 -18.99
CA TYR A 87 13.81 8.89 -17.78
C TYR A 87 14.28 10.34 -17.91
N ALA A 88 15.53 10.56 -18.34
CA ALA A 88 16.09 11.89 -18.55
C ALA A 88 15.35 12.69 -19.65
N THR A 89 14.88 12.02 -20.71
CA THR A 89 14.08 12.67 -21.77
C THR A 89 12.69 13.06 -21.25
N LEU A 90 12.04 12.21 -20.46
CA LEU A 90 10.73 12.49 -19.86
C LEU A 90 10.80 13.67 -18.89
N GLY A 91 11.85 13.76 -18.08
CA GLY A 91 12.06 14.89 -17.16
C GLY A 91 12.22 16.25 -17.85
N LYS A 92 12.57 16.29 -19.14
CA LYS A 92 12.70 17.52 -19.94
C LYS A 92 11.38 17.96 -20.59
N ARG A 93 10.30 17.18 -20.47
CA ARG A 93 9.00 17.54 -21.04
C ARG A 93 8.37 18.71 -20.29
N PRO A 94 7.44 19.45 -20.92
CA PRO A 94 6.68 20.50 -20.25
C PRO A 94 6.02 19.99 -18.97
N ARG A 95 5.91 20.87 -17.97
CA ARG A 95 5.30 20.56 -16.66
C ARG A 95 3.92 19.94 -16.83
N VAL A 96 3.67 18.84 -16.13
CA VAL A 96 2.34 18.21 -16.09
C VAL A 96 1.36 19.12 -15.32
N PRO A 97 0.04 19.00 -15.56
CA PRO A 97 -0.94 19.83 -14.85
C PRO A 97 -0.81 19.78 -13.33
N ALA A 98 -0.44 18.61 -12.78
CA ALA A 98 -0.31 18.39 -11.35
C ALA A 98 1.02 18.84 -10.72
N PHE A 99 1.89 19.53 -11.46
CA PHE A 99 3.26 19.85 -11.01
C PHE A 99 3.30 20.56 -9.64
N THR A 100 2.48 21.60 -9.46
CA THR A 100 2.41 22.36 -8.20
C THR A 100 1.87 21.52 -7.05
N GLU A 101 0.95 20.60 -7.31
CA GLU A 101 0.44 19.68 -6.27
C GLU A 101 1.51 18.67 -5.85
N ILE A 102 2.29 18.16 -6.82
CA ILE A 102 3.41 17.26 -6.56
C ILE A 102 4.47 17.93 -5.67
N GLU A 103 4.84 19.18 -5.96
CA GLU A 103 5.78 19.94 -5.12
C GLU A 103 5.28 20.09 -3.68
N ASN A 104 4.01 20.49 -3.52
CA ASN A 104 3.40 20.66 -2.21
C ASN A 104 3.32 19.35 -1.42
N ASP A 105 2.96 18.26 -2.08
CA ASP A 105 2.83 16.96 -1.42
C ASP A 105 4.19 16.33 -1.14
N ALA A 106 5.23 16.59 -1.93
CA ALA A 106 6.59 16.16 -1.61
C ALA A 106 7.05 16.72 -0.25
N MET A 107 6.74 17.99 0.04
CA MET A 107 6.99 18.62 1.34
C MET A 107 6.14 18.02 2.46
N LYS A 108 4.84 17.87 2.24
CA LYS A 108 3.89 17.38 3.25
C LYS A 108 4.10 15.92 3.62
N CYS A 109 4.40 15.07 2.63
CA CYS A 109 4.56 13.64 2.84
C CYS A 109 5.89 13.28 3.52
N PHE A 110 6.91 14.12 3.38
CA PHE A 110 8.27 13.82 3.87
C PHE A 110 8.93 14.99 4.60
N PRO A 111 8.30 15.63 5.60
CA PRO A 111 8.78 16.88 6.20
C PRO A 111 10.24 16.81 6.70
N ASP A 112 10.69 15.63 7.14
CA ASP A 112 12.05 15.40 7.67
C ASP A 112 13.09 15.03 6.59
N GLN A 113 12.73 15.05 5.31
CA GLN A 113 13.58 14.64 4.19
C GLN A 113 13.71 15.76 3.15
N PRO A 114 14.46 16.84 3.45
CA PRO A 114 14.57 18.03 2.59
C PRO A 114 15.11 17.72 1.18
N GLN A 115 15.88 16.65 1.03
CA GLN A 115 16.36 16.19 -0.27
C GLN A 115 15.25 15.78 -1.24
N LEU A 116 14.02 15.54 -0.74
CA LEU A 116 12.86 15.16 -1.56
C LEU A 116 11.98 16.35 -2.00
N HIS A 117 12.13 17.54 -1.41
CA HIS A 117 11.14 18.64 -1.48
C HIS A 117 11.24 19.58 -2.68
N ASN A 118 12.41 19.64 -3.31
CA ASN A 118 12.71 20.62 -4.35
C ASN A 118 11.80 20.44 -5.60
N ALA A 119 11.49 21.53 -6.29
CA ALA A 119 10.97 21.59 -7.66
C ALA A 119 11.77 20.76 -8.68
N GLN A 120 13.08 20.64 -8.48
CA GLN A 120 13.99 19.73 -9.20
C GLN A 120 14.39 18.52 -8.34
N GLY A 121 13.64 18.26 -7.27
CA GLY A 121 13.83 17.13 -6.38
C GLY A 121 13.39 15.82 -7.04
N PRO A 122 13.82 14.68 -6.47
CA PRO A 122 13.62 13.38 -7.07
C PRO A 122 12.15 12.96 -7.11
N VAL A 123 11.32 13.34 -6.13
CA VAL A 123 9.86 13.05 -6.14
C VAL A 123 9.18 13.77 -7.29
N VAL A 124 9.45 15.07 -7.44
CA VAL A 124 8.89 15.90 -8.51
C VAL A 124 9.35 15.38 -9.86
N SER A 125 10.65 15.09 -10.01
CA SER A 125 11.24 14.59 -11.26
C SER A 125 10.64 13.23 -11.68
N LEU A 126 10.51 12.29 -10.73
CA LEU A 126 9.93 10.97 -10.97
C LEU A 126 8.47 11.07 -11.41
N LEU A 127 7.65 11.83 -10.69
CA LEU A 127 6.21 11.93 -10.97
C LEU A 127 5.91 12.78 -12.21
N GLN A 128 6.69 13.85 -12.45
CA GLN A 128 6.66 14.61 -13.70
C GLN A 128 6.93 13.69 -14.90
N ALA A 129 7.98 12.86 -14.81
CA ALA A 129 8.31 11.91 -15.87
C ALA A 129 7.21 10.86 -16.08
N TYR A 130 6.70 10.28 -14.99
CA TYR A 130 5.67 9.26 -15.05
C TYR A 130 4.33 9.78 -15.62
N LEU A 131 3.84 10.92 -15.12
CA LEU A 131 2.58 11.51 -15.58
C LEU A 131 2.68 12.07 -17.01
N SER A 132 3.89 12.47 -17.44
CA SER A 132 4.15 12.82 -18.85
C SER A 132 4.11 11.60 -19.78
N MET A 133 4.37 10.40 -19.25
CA MET A 133 4.30 9.14 -19.99
C MET A 133 2.88 8.57 -19.99
N VAL A 134 2.10 8.82 -18.94
CA VAL A 134 0.76 8.26 -18.73
C VAL A 134 -0.23 9.37 -18.34
N PRO A 135 -0.70 10.17 -19.30
CA PRO A 135 -1.53 11.35 -19.01
C PRO A 135 -2.92 11.01 -18.46
N ASP A 136 -3.40 9.78 -18.64
CA ASP A 136 -4.72 9.34 -18.20
C ASP A 136 -4.81 9.10 -16.67
N ILE A 137 -3.66 9.15 -15.98
CA ILE A 137 -3.57 8.95 -14.53
C ILE A 137 -3.90 10.25 -13.81
N GLN A 138 -4.89 10.18 -12.92
CA GLN A 138 -5.27 11.26 -12.03
C GLN A 138 -4.30 11.31 -10.86
N TYR A 139 -3.62 12.43 -10.70
CA TYR A 139 -2.69 12.63 -9.60
C TYR A 139 -3.41 12.63 -8.23
N SER A 140 -2.74 12.07 -7.22
CA SER A 140 -3.07 12.30 -5.81
C SER A 140 -1.82 12.16 -4.95
N ALA A 141 -1.85 12.69 -3.72
CA ALA A 141 -0.75 12.63 -2.76
C ALA A 141 -0.23 11.21 -2.45
N ALA A 142 -1.06 10.18 -2.68
CA ALA A 142 -0.64 8.78 -2.56
C ALA A 142 0.49 8.43 -3.54
N LEU A 143 0.52 9.02 -4.74
CA LEU A 143 1.61 8.81 -5.69
C LEU A 143 2.93 9.40 -5.17
N SER A 144 2.89 10.61 -4.59
CA SER A 144 4.05 11.25 -3.96
C SER A 144 4.57 10.43 -2.79
N SER A 145 3.65 9.93 -1.97
CA SER A 145 3.96 9.05 -0.84
C SER A 145 4.64 7.74 -1.29
N ILE A 146 4.13 7.06 -2.32
CA ILE A 146 4.72 5.83 -2.83
C ILE A 146 6.09 6.11 -3.46
N ALA A 147 6.18 7.13 -4.32
CA ALA A 147 7.42 7.50 -5.01
C ALA A 147 8.54 7.84 -4.01
N GLY A 148 8.23 8.65 -3.00
CA GLY A 148 9.22 9.04 -1.99
C GLY A 148 9.73 7.86 -1.16
N HIS A 149 8.88 6.92 -0.77
CA HIS A 149 9.33 5.72 -0.04
C HIS A 149 10.28 4.84 -0.86
N ILE A 150 10.09 4.75 -2.18
CA ILE A 150 11.03 4.06 -3.07
C ILE A 150 12.35 4.85 -3.17
N LEU A 151 12.27 6.17 -3.33
CA LEU A 151 13.43 7.07 -3.45
C LEU A 151 14.29 7.15 -2.20
N LEU A 152 13.73 6.88 -1.01
CA LEU A 152 14.50 6.76 0.23
C LEU A 152 15.44 5.54 0.23
N LEU A 153 15.20 4.56 -0.64
CA LEU A 153 15.94 3.30 -0.67
C LEU A 153 16.72 3.07 -1.97
N ALA A 154 16.28 3.68 -3.08
CA ALA A 154 16.75 3.39 -4.42
C ALA A 154 17.38 4.62 -5.09
N PRO A 155 18.40 4.45 -5.95
CA PRO A 155 18.81 5.47 -6.89
C PRO A 155 17.62 5.93 -7.76
N GLU A 156 17.60 7.21 -8.13
CA GLU A 156 16.42 7.85 -8.73
C GLU A 156 15.88 7.14 -9.99
N GLU A 157 16.75 6.77 -10.94
CA GLU A 157 16.30 6.08 -12.15
C GLU A 157 15.79 4.66 -11.85
N ASP A 158 16.42 3.94 -10.92
CA ASP A 158 15.93 2.63 -10.46
C ASP A 158 14.57 2.79 -9.76
N ALA A 159 14.39 3.84 -8.96
CA ALA A 159 13.12 4.17 -8.33
C ALA A 159 12.00 4.43 -9.35
N PHE A 160 12.29 5.20 -10.41
CA PHE A 160 11.35 5.46 -11.50
C PHE A 160 10.87 4.17 -12.17
N TRP A 161 11.77 3.23 -12.47
CA TRP A 161 11.40 1.98 -13.12
C TRP A 161 10.68 1.00 -12.17
N ILE A 162 11.06 0.96 -10.88
CA ILE A 162 10.31 0.22 -9.85
C ILE A 162 8.89 0.77 -9.73
N PHE A 163 8.75 2.08 -9.57
CA PHE A 163 7.47 2.78 -9.47
C PHE A 163 6.59 2.52 -10.70
N THR A 164 7.14 2.69 -11.91
CA THR A 164 6.43 2.42 -13.17
C THR A 164 5.93 0.98 -13.23
N SER A 165 6.76 0.02 -12.80
CA SER A 165 6.38 -1.40 -12.79
C SER A 165 5.27 -1.70 -11.78
N MET A 166 5.31 -1.07 -10.60
CA MET A 166 4.24 -1.16 -9.60
C MET A 166 2.93 -0.53 -10.10
N MET A 167 3.04 0.61 -10.79
CA MET A 167 1.90 1.26 -11.42
C MET A 167 1.22 0.36 -12.44
N ASP A 168 2.00 -0.19 -13.38
CA ASP A 168 1.50 -1.08 -14.44
C ASP A 168 0.85 -2.35 -13.90
N ALA A 169 1.48 -2.96 -12.89
CA ALA A 169 1.04 -4.24 -12.37
C ALA A 169 -0.18 -4.11 -11.45
N HIS A 170 -0.30 -3.01 -10.71
CA HIS A 170 -1.18 -2.95 -9.54
C HIS A 170 -1.96 -1.65 -9.37
N LEU A 171 -1.34 -0.49 -9.57
CA LEU A 171 -1.89 0.76 -9.03
C LEU A 171 -2.71 1.60 -10.00
N ARG A 172 -2.39 1.58 -11.31
CA ARG A 172 -3.05 2.45 -12.31
C ARG A 172 -4.59 2.53 -12.17
N PRO A 173 -5.32 1.43 -11.94
CA PRO A 173 -6.79 1.49 -11.82
C PRO A 173 -7.31 2.35 -10.66
N TYR A 174 -6.57 2.51 -9.56
CA TYR A 174 -6.99 3.34 -8.42
C TYR A 174 -6.87 4.84 -8.67
N PHE A 175 -6.17 5.21 -9.73
CA PHE A 175 -5.92 6.57 -10.19
C PHE A 175 -6.57 6.85 -11.55
N SER A 176 -7.54 6.03 -11.94
CA SER A 176 -8.36 6.23 -13.14
C SER A 176 -9.69 6.89 -12.78
N ALA A 177 -10.27 7.62 -13.73
CA ALA A 177 -11.67 8.07 -13.63
C ALA A 177 -12.66 6.90 -13.56
N ASN A 178 -12.27 5.72 -14.07
CA ASN A 178 -13.05 4.50 -13.98
C ASN A 178 -12.89 3.84 -12.61
N THR A 179 -13.91 3.91 -11.78
CA THR A 179 -13.91 3.40 -10.39
C THR A 179 -14.24 1.91 -10.27
N ILE A 180 -14.56 1.23 -11.37
CA ILE A 180 -15.06 -0.16 -11.34
C ILE A 180 -14.09 -1.10 -10.62
N GLN A 181 -12.79 -0.97 -10.86
CA GLN A 181 -11.78 -1.80 -10.20
C GLN A 181 -11.78 -1.59 -8.67
N THR A 182 -11.80 -0.33 -8.24
CA THR A 182 -11.84 0.03 -6.83
C THR A 182 -13.11 -0.48 -6.16
N GLU A 183 -14.27 -0.37 -6.81
CA GLU A 183 -15.55 -0.88 -6.31
C GLU A 183 -15.57 -2.41 -6.19
N VAL A 184 -14.95 -3.11 -7.15
CA VAL A 184 -14.79 -4.58 -7.09
C VAL A 184 -13.91 -4.98 -5.92
N ASP A 185 -12.76 -4.31 -5.76
CA ASP A 185 -11.86 -4.59 -4.63
C ASP A 185 -12.53 -4.27 -3.29
N ALA A 186 -13.33 -3.22 -3.24
CA ALA A 186 -14.09 -2.86 -2.05
C ALA A 186 -15.15 -3.90 -1.69
N ALA A 187 -15.87 -4.43 -2.68
CA ALA A 187 -16.81 -5.54 -2.49
C ALA A 187 -16.10 -6.82 -2.05
N LEU A 188 -14.92 -7.13 -2.62
CA LEU A 188 -14.10 -8.27 -2.22
C LEU A 188 -13.63 -8.14 -0.77
N LEU A 189 -13.14 -6.96 -0.38
CA LEU A 189 -12.69 -6.72 0.99
C LEU A 189 -13.85 -6.81 1.97
N SER A 190 -14.99 -6.20 1.67
CA SER A 190 -16.22 -6.33 2.47
C SER A 190 -16.61 -7.79 2.68
N LYS A 191 -16.61 -8.61 1.61
CA LYS A 191 -16.92 -10.05 1.74
C LYS A 191 -15.87 -10.79 2.56
N ALA A 192 -14.60 -10.45 2.41
CA ALA A 192 -13.53 -11.06 3.17
C ALA A 192 -13.64 -10.72 4.68
N ILE A 193 -14.04 -9.49 5.02
CA ILE A 193 -14.34 -9.08 6.40
C ILE A 193 -15.50 -9.91 6.93
N GLU A 194 -16.59 -10.09 6.17
CA GLU A 194 -17.73 -10.91 6.60
C GLU A 194 -17.33 -12.35 6.95
N VAL A 195 -16.47 -12.97 6.13
CA VAL A 195 -15.99 -14.35 6.33
C VAL A 195 -15.09 -14.46 7.57
N ASN A 196 -14.30 -13.44 7.87
CA ASN A 196 -13.37 -13.45 9.00
C ASN A 196 -14.01 -12.98 10.31
N ASP A 197 -14.96 -12.03 10.24
CA ASP A 197 -15.66 -11.44 11.37
C ASP A 197 -17.01 -10.83 10.99
N VAL A 198 -18.06 -11.64 11.06
CA VAL A 198 -19.45 -11.24 10.77
C VAL A 198 -19.92 -10.10 11.66
N ILE A 199 -19.46 -10.02 12.92
CA ILE A 199 -19.90 -8.99 13.87
C ILE A 199 -19.31 -7.64 13.45
N LEU A 200 -18.02 -7.61 13.13
CA LEU A 200 -17.36 -6.41 12.66
C LEU A 200 -17.92 -5.94 11.32
N HIS A 201 -18.19 -6.88 10.39
CA HIS A 201 -18.86 -6.57 9.13
C HIS A 201 -20.21 -5.87 9.36
N LYS A 202 -21.08 -6.45 10.21
CA LYS A 202 -22.38 -5.85 10.54
C LYS A 202 -22.23 -4.46 11.16
N LYS A 203 -21.28 -4.29 12.09
CA LYS A 203 -21.01 -3.00 12.71
C LYS A 203 -20.67 -1.93 11.67
N ILE A 204 -19.74 -2.22 10.76
CA ILE A 204 -19.24 -1.23 9.80
C ILE A 204 -20.25 -0.96 8.67
N TYR A 205 -20.77 -2.02 8.04
CA TYR A 205 -21.53 -1.86 6.79
C TYR A 205 -23.06 -1.84 6.98
N VAL A 206 -23.58 -2.33 8.12
CA VAL A 206 -25.03 -2.36 8.38
C VAL A 206 -25.41 -1.31 9.42
N THR A 207 -24.72 -1.28 10.56
CA THR A 207 -25.02 -0.31 11.63
C THR A 207 -24.54 1.08 11.30
N LEU A 208 -23.28 1.22 10.86
CA LEU A 208 -22.69 2.51 10.49
C LEU A 208 -22.87 2.85 9.01
N GLN A 209 -23.42 1.94 8.19
CA GLN A 209 -23.73 2.16 6.77
C GLN A 209 -22.57 2.70 5.91
N MET A 210 -21.33 2.45 6.32
CA MET A 210 -20.15 2.95 5.62
C MET A 210 -20.05 2.35 4.21
N SER A 211 -19.50 3.11 3.27
CA SER A 211 -19.15 2.55 1.96
C SER A 211 -17.88 1.69 2.07
N PRO A 212 -17.86 0.47 1.52
CA PRO A 212 -16.63 -0.32 1.44
C PRO A 212 -15.48 0.40 0.73
N THR A 213 -15.79 1.31 -0.19
CA THR A 213 -14.80 2.09 -0.94
C THR A 213 -14.05 3.08 -0.05
N ASP A 214 -14.68 3.62 0.98
CA ASP A 214 -14.07 4.62 1.88
C ASP A 214 -12.93 4.02 2.69
N ILE A 215 -12.99 2.71 2.95
CA ILE A 215 -11.92 1.96 3.61
C ILE A 215 -10.89 1.46 2.60
N THR A 216 -11.38 0.87 1.49
CA THR A 216 -10.51 0.13 0.56
C THR A 216 -9.63 1.07 -0.26
N ARG A 217 -10.17 2.19 -0.73
CA ARG A 217 -9.46 3.09 -1.64
C ARG A 217 -8.21 3.68 -0.98
N PRO A 218 -8.27 4.29 0.23
CA PRO A 218 -7.08 4.86 0.85
C PRO A 218 -5.97 3.83 1.06
N TRP A 219 -6.30 2.63 1.55
CA TRP A 219 -5.31 1.58 1.78
C TRP A 219 -4.64 1.08 0.50
N PHE A 220 -5.43 0.82 -0.55
CA PHE A 220 -4.88 0.18 -1.75
C PHE A 220 -4.24 1.18 -2.71
N SER A 221 -4.74 2.42 -2.79
CA SER A 221 -4.11 3.45 -3.61
C SER A 221 -2.77 3.93 -3.02
N SER A 222 -2.63 3.93 -1.69
CA SER A 222 -1.37 4.31 -1.02
C SER A 222 -0.47 3.12 -0.68
N LEU A 223 -0.91 1.88 -0.93
CA LEU A 223 -0.23 0.67 -0.45
C LEU A 223 0.05 0.70 1.06
N PHE A 224 -0.90 1.20 1.84
CA PHE A 224 -0.82 1.43 3.29
C PHE A 224 0.21 2.47 3.76
N VAL A 225 0.77 3.27 2.86
CA VAL A 225 1.59 4.43 3.27
C VAL A 225 0.71 5.39 4.08
N GLY A 226 1.24 5.86 5.22
CA GLY A 226 0.53 6.68 6.20
C GLY A 226 -0.29 5.88 7.20
N THR A 227 -0.63 4.63 6.91
CA THR A 227 -1.37 3.75 7.83
C THR A 227 -0.47 3.00 8.80
N LEU A 228 0.68 2.54 8.32
CA LEU A 228 1.59 1.71 9.11
C LEU A 228 2.93 2.41 9.32
N PRO A 229 3.63 2.15 10.44
CA PRO A 229 5.01 2.59 10.60
C PRO A 229 5.89 2.07 9.46
N VAL A 230 6.93 2.83 9.10
CA VAL A 230 7.76 2.58 7.91
C VAL A 230 8.35 1.15 7.87
N ASP A 231 8.79 0.61 9.01
CA ASP A 231 9.34 -0.75 9.05
C ASP A 231 8.29 -1.83 8.75
N TYR A 232 7.04 -1.62 9.16
CA TYR A 232 5.90 -2.51 8.86
C TYR A 232 5.53 -2.40 7.38
N LEU A 233 5.47 -1.17 6.87
CA LEU A 233 5.19 -0.87 5.48
C LEU A 233 6.20 -1.54 4.53
N HIS A 234 7.50 -1.33 4.75
CA HIS A 234 8.55 -1.94 3.95
C HIS A 234 8.48 -3.46 3.98
N ARG A 235 8.21 -4.02 5.16
CA ARG A 235 8.08 -5.47 5.32
C ARG A 235 6.88 -6.02 4.55
N ILE A 236 5.76 -5.31 4.55
CA ILE A 236 4.58 -5.65 3.74
C ILE A 236 4.90 -5.56 2.25
N TRP A 237 5.63 -4.54 1.82
CA TRP A 237 6.02 -4.36 0.41
C TRP A 237 6.95 -5.48 -0.07
N ASP A 238 7.88 -5.96 0.77
CA ASP A 238 8.73 -7.12 0.46
C ASP A 238 7.89 -8.33 0.03
N ILE A 239 6.81 -8.61 0.76
CA ILE A 239 5.92 -9.74 0.50
C ILE A 239 4.93 -9.43 -0.64
N PHE A 240 4.36 -8.23 -0.66
CA PHE A 240 3.40 -7.78 -1.67
C PHE A 240 3.97 -7.86 -3.08
N LEU A 241 5.22 -7.45 -3.30
CA LEU A 241 5.84 -7.51 -4.63
C LEU A 241 6.01 -8.94 -5.15
N TYR A 242 6.00 -9.94 -4.25
CA TYR A 242 5.98 -11.36 -4.60
C TYR A 242 4.55 -11.90 -4.77
N GLU A 243 3.74 -11.79 -3.71
CA GLU A 243 2.39 -12.39 -3.60
C GLU A 243 1.32 -11.63 -4.41
N GLY A 244 1.52 -10.33 -4.66
CA GLY A 244 0.58 -9.45 -5.35
C GLY A 244 -0.55 -8.91 -4.46
N MET A 245 -1.55 -8.30 -5.09
CA MET A 245 -2.63 -7.57 -4.41
C MET A 245 -3.40 -8.39 -3.37
N THR A 246 -3.56 -9.71 -3.55
CA THR A 246 -4.28 -10.55 -2.56
C THR A 246 -3.64 -10.49 -1.18
N PHE A 247 -2.31 -10.30 -1.10
CA PHE A 247 -1.64 -10.11 0.19
C PHE A 247 -2.07 -8.79 0.88
N LEU A 248 -2.34 -7.73 0.14
CA LEU A 248 -2.82 -6.46 0.71
C LEU A 248 -4.23 -6.57 1.32
N PHE A 249 -5.09 -7.41 0.76
CA PHE A 249 -6.37 -7.74 1.41
C PHE A 249 -6.14 -8.40 2.77
N ARG A 250 -5.21 -9.35 2.83
CA ARG A 250 -4.85 -10.03 4.09
C ARG A 250 -4.25 -9.06 5.11
N VAL A 251 -3.45 -8.09 4.67
CA VAL A 251 -2.93 -7.01 5.51
C VAL A 251 -4.08 -6.17 6.07
N GLY A 252 -5.04 -5.75 5.25
CA GLY A 252 -6.22 -5.02 5.71
C GLY A 252 -7.02 -5.80 6.77
N LEU A 253 -7.25 -7.10 6.54
CA LEU A 253 -7.90 -7.98 7.52
C LEU A 253 -7.10 -8.11 8.82
N ALA A 254 -5.77 -8.22 8.75
CA ALA A 254 -4.90 -8.30 9.91
C ALA A 254 -4.93 -7.01 10.73
N ILE A 255 -4.90 -5.84 10.08
CA ILE A 255 -5.06 -4.54 10.75
C ILE A 255 -6.41 -4.51 11.47
N MET A 256 -7.52 -4.81 10.78
CA MET A 256 -8.86 -4.82 11.39
C MET A 256 -8.98 -5.80 12.55
N HIS A 257 -8.28 -6.94 12.48
CA HIS A 257 -8.20 -7.90 13.58
C HIS A 257 -7.50 -7.28 14.81
N CYS A 258 -6.35 -6.62 14.61
CA CYS A 258 -5.60 -5.93 15.67
C CYS A 258 -6.43 -4.84 16.36
N ILE A 259 -7.15 -4.02 15.58
CA ILE A 259 -7.94 -2.90 16.11
C ILE A 259 -9.44 -3.24 16.27
N ARG A 260 -9.79 -4.53 16.30
CA ARG A 260 -11.18 -5.01 16.32
C ARG A 260 -12.00 -4.36 17.45
N ARG A 261 -11.43 -4.28 18.65
CA ARG A 261 -12.12 -3.73 19.82
C ARG A 261 -12.42 -2.24 19.65
N PRO A 262 -11.46 -1.36 19.32
CA PRO A 262 -11.74 0.03 18.94
C PRO A 262 -12.82 0.17 17.86
N LEU A 263 -12.77 -0.63 16.80
CA LEU A 263 -13.76 -0.57 15.72
C LEU A 263 -15.19 -0.93 16.17
N LEU A 264 -15.34 -1.91 17.06
CA LEU A 264 -16.65 -2.27 17.61
C LEU A 264 -17.20 -1.21 18.56
N GLN A 265 -16.32 -0.48 19.25
CA GLN A 265 -16.67 0.60 20.18
C GLN A 265 -16.94 1.93 19.47
N ALA A 266 -16.45 2.11 18.24
CA ALA A 266 -16.67 3.32 17.46
C ALA A 266 -18.17 3.60 17.27
N THR A 267 -18.57 4.85 17.46
CA THR A 267 -19.98 5.29 17.35
C THR A 267 -20.25 6.09 16.08
N SER A 268 -19.22 6.40 15.29
CA SER A 268 -19.31 7.17 14.05
C SER A 268 -18.39 6.62 12.97
N GLU A 269 -18.71 6.92 11.71
CA GLU A 269 -17.87 6.58 10.55
C GLU A 269 -16.49 7.23 10.65
N THR A 270 -16.43 8.49 11.08
CA THR A 270 -15.17 9.23 11.26
C THR A 270 -14.24 8.55 12.25
N THR A 271 -14.76 8.06 13.38
CA THR A 271 -13.94 7.31 14.36
C THR A 271 -13.42 5.99 13.78
N VAL A 272 -14.22 5.30 12.97
CA VAL A 272 -13.78 4.09 12.28
C VAL A 272 -12.66 4.41 11.29
N LEU A 273 -12.84 5.43 10.44
CA LEU A 273 -11.84 5.84 9.46
C LEU A 273 -10.54 6.31 10.12
N ASP A 274 -10.62 7.03 11.23
CA ASP A 274 -9.43 7.44 11.98
C ASP A 274 -8.66 6.24 12.53
N HIS A 275 -9.33 5.27 13.17
CA HIS A 275 -8.69 4.04 13.64
C HIS A 275 -8.09 3.20 12.50
N LEU A 276 -8.73 3.17 11.33
CA LEU A 276 -8.23 2.44 10.16
C LEU A 276 -7.06 3.17 9.47
N SER A 277 -7.03 4.49 9.54
CA SER A 277 -5.96 5.33 8.98
C SER A 277 -4.77 5.43 9.91
N HIS A 278 -4.99 5.40 11.23
CA HIS A 278 -3.97 5.54 12.26
C HIS A 278 -4.18 4.47 13.35
N PRO A 279 -3.99 3.18 13.05
CA PRO A 279 -4.13 2.12 14.03
C PRO A 279 -3.20 2.37 15.22
N PRO A 280 -3.69 2.33 16.47
CA PRO A 280 -2.83 2.50 17.64
C PRO A 280 -1.71 1.47 17.64
N ILE A 281 -0.47 1.93 17.80
CA ILE A 281 0.70 1.04 17.73
C ILE A 281 0.66 -0.06 18.80
N THR A 282 0.01 0.21 19.92
CA THR A 282 -0.22 -0.76 21.02
C THR A 282 -1.16 -1.89 20.64
N CYS A 283 -1.96 -1.75 19.58
CA CYS A 283 -2.81 -2.81 19.05
C CYS A 283 -2.12 -3.62 17.95
N LEU A 284 -1.09 -3.08 17.32
CA LEU A 284 -0.32 -3.79 16.30
C LEU A 284 0.60 -4.82 16.97
N PRO A 285 1.01 -5.89 16.24
CA PRO A 285 2.01 -6.82 16.73
C PRO A 285 3.32 -6.10 17.06
N SER A 286 4.18 -6.71 17.88
CA SER A 286 5.42 -6.06 18.35
C SER A 286 6.48 -5.95 17.27
N SER A 287 6.39 -6.79 16.22
CA SER A 287 7.35 -6.82 15.13
C SER A 287 6.69 -6.82 13.74
N PRO A 288 7.38 -6.29 12.70
CA PRO A 288 6.93 -6.38 11.32
C PRO A 288 6.74 -7.82 10.81
N ASP A 289 7.49 -8.80 11.31
CA ASP A 289 7.34 -10.20 10.90
C ASP A 289 6.08 -10.85 11.47
N GLU A 290 5.65 -10.43 12.66
CA GLU A 290 4.39 -10.89 13.26
C GLU A 290 3.17 -10.39 12.48
N ILE A 291 3.17 -9.14 11.97
CA ILE A 291 2.06 -8.66 11.13
C ILE A 291 1.99 -9.43 9.81
N VAL A 292 3.14 -9.78 9.21
CA VAL A 292 3.18 -10.62 8.01
C VAL A 292 2.62 -12.01 8.30
N SER A 293 3.02 -12.60 9.43
CA SER A 293 2.52 -13.91 9.87
C SER A 293 1.02 -13.88 10.12
N LEU A 294 0.52 -12.84 10.79
CA LEU A 294 -0.90 -12.62 11.01
C LEU A 294 -1.67 -12.47 9.68
N ALA A 295 -1.14 -11.70 8.73
CA ALA A 295 -1.73 -11.55 7.41
C ALA A 295 -1.83 -12.92 6.69
N PHE A 296 -0.77 -13.74 6.69
CA PHE A 296 -0.83 -15.07 6.09
C PHE A 296 -1.85 -16.02 6.74
N ASN A 297 -2.20 -15.79 8.01
CA ASN A 297 -3.20 -16.57 8.73
C ASN A 297 -4.65 -16.09 8.50
N MET A 298 -4.86 -14.95 7.84
CA MET A 298 -6.20 -14.47 7.51
C MET A 298 -6.89 -15.41 6.51
N LYS A 299 -8.19 -15.67 6.71
CA LYS A 299 -8.96 -16.58 5.86
C LYS A 299 -9.29 -15.91 4.53
N LEU A 300 -8.36 -15.99 3.58
CA LEU A 300 -8.52 -15.51 2.22
C LEU A 300 -7.59 -16.28 1.28
N LYS A 301 -8.14 -17.15 0.42
CA LYS A 301 -7.35 -17.91 -0.57
C LYS A 301 -7.31 -17.18 -1.91
N ASP A 302 -6.17 -17.27 -2.61
CA ASP A 302 -5.98 -16.59 -3.91
C ASP A 302 -7.00 -17.05 -4.96
N ASP A 303 -7.30 -18.34 -4.99
CA ASP A 303 -8.28 -18.91 -5.93
C ASP A 303 -9.70 -18.42 -5.65
N ASP A 304 -10.05 -18.21 -4.38
CA ASP A 304 -11.36 -17.69 -3.99
C ASP A 304 -11.49 -16.22 -4.40
N VAL A 305 -10.45 -15.42 -4.17
CA VAL A 305 -10.39 -14.02 -4.64
C VAL A 305 -10.52 -13.94 -6.16
N ARG A 306 -9.79 -14.79 -6.90
CA ARG A 306 -9.86 -14.82 -8.37
C ARG A 306 -11.27 -15.16 -8.88
N LYS A 307 -11.91 -16.18 -8.29
CA LYS A 307 -13.27 -16.60 -8.67
C LYS A 307 -14.31 -15.54 -8.30
N GLN A 308 -14.20 -14.94 -7.11
CA GLN A 308 -15.12 -13.90 -6.65
C GLN A 308 -14.99 -12.62 -7.47
N ARG A 309 -13.77 -12.24 -7.86
CA ARG A 309 -13.49 -11.06 -8.68
C ARG A 309 -14.31 -11.05 -9.97
N ILE A 310 -14.31 -12.15 -10.72
CA ILE A 310 -15.07 -12.27 -11.98
C ILE A 310 -16.57 -12.01 -11.75
N ARG A 311 -17.12 -12.56 -10.66
CA ARG A 311 -18.54 -12.37 -10.31
C ARG A 311 -18.84 -10.92 -9.91
N MET A 312 -17.98 -10.34 -9.07
CA MET A 312 -18.14 -8.97 -8.59
C MET A 312 -17.96 -7.93 -9.71
N GLU A 313 -17.03 -8.14 -10.63
CA GLU A 313 -16.87 -7.28 -11.82
C GLU A 313 -18.14 -7.23 -12.66
N ALA A 314 -18.78 -8.39 -12.90
CA ALA A 314 -20.03 -8.45 -13.64
C ALA A 314 -21.16 -7.70 -12.91
N GLN A 315 -21.24 -7.84 -11.58
CA GLN A 315 -22.24 -7.16 -10.77
C GLN A 315 -22.04 -5.64 -10.74
N VAL A 316 -20.81 -5.18 -10.49
CA VAL A 316 -20.46 -3.76 -10.42
C VAL A 316 -20.69 -3.08 -11.77
N LYS A 317 -20.29 -3.72 -12.89
CA LYS A 317 -20.56 -3.18 -14.23
C LYS A 317 -22.06 -3.02 -14.52
N ARG A 318 -22.89 -3.99 -14.11
CA ARG A 318 -24.35 -3.90 -14.25
C ARG A 318 -24.93 -2.73 -13.45
N HIS A 319 -24.49 -2.57 -12.20
CA HIS A 319 -24.93 -1.45 -11.35
C HIS A 319 -24.47 -0.09 -11.91
N ALA A 320 -23.25 0.01 -12.43
CA ALA A 320 -22.74 1.23 -13.06
C ALA A 320 -23.54 1.62 -14.32
N GLN A 321 -23.90 0.64 -15.15
CA GLN A 321 -24.77 0.87 -16.33
C GLN A 321 -26.17 1.36 -15.93
N ALA A 322 -26.76 0.77 -14.89
CA ALA A 322 -28.06 1.18 -14.37
C ALA A 322 -28.03 2.62 -13.79
N ARG A 323 -26.93 3.03 -13.15
CA ARG A 323 -26.74 4.42 -12.69
C ARG A 323 -26.59 5.42 -13.84
N ALA A 324 -25.96 5.00 -14.94
CA ALA A 324 -25.77 5.86 -16.12
C ALA A 324 -27.06 6.05 -16.94
N HIS A 325 -28.00 5.11 -16.86
CA HIS A 325 -29.28 5.16 -17.58
C HIS A 325 -30.45 4.92 -16.61
N PRO A 326 -30.81 5.91 -15.76
CA PRO A 326 -32.02 5.81 -14.96
C PRO A 326 -33.20 5.71 -15.93
N THR A 327 -33.96 4.61 -15.86
CA THR A 327 -35.19 4.44 -16.63
C THR A 327 -36.13 5.59 -16.30
N ASN A 328 -36.40 6.45 -17.28
CA ASN A 328 -37.52 7.40 -17.26
C ASN A 328 -38.83 6.60 -17.24
N SER A 329 -39.28 6.21 -16.06
CA SER A 329 -40.63 5.71 -15.82
C SER A 329 -41.27 6.58 -14.74
N ASP A 330 -41.55 7.82 -15.11
CA ASP A 330 -42.45 8.69 -14.36
C ASP A 330 -43.57 9.11 -15.34
N PRO A 331 -44.81 8.57 -15.23
CA PRO A 331 -45.87 8.83 -16.22
C PRO A 331 -46.53 10.21 -16.08
N THR A 332 -46.04 11.11 -15.22
CA THR A 332 -46.76 12.32 -14.81
C THR A 332 -46.02 13.62 -15.07
N ARG A 333 -45.54 13.83 -16.30
CA ARG A 333 -45.26 15.19 -16.81
C ARG A 333 -45.65 15.34 -18.28
N GLN A 334 -46.95 15.57 -18.52
CA GLN A 334 -47.37 16.29 -19.73
C GLN A 334 -46.81 17.71 -19.64
N ALA A 335 -45.74 17.99 -20.40
CA ALA A 335 -45.25 19.34 -20.58
C ALA A 335 -46.09 20.03 -21.66
N THR A 336 -46.98 20.93 -21.24
CA THR A 336 -47.61 21.92 -22.11
C THR A 336 -46.54 22.88 -22.63
N SER A 337 -46.23 22.82 -23.92
CA SER A 337 -45.35 23.79 -24.58
C SER A 337 -46.09 25.11 -24.80
N ILE A 338 -45.74 26.15 -24.04
CA ILE A 338 -46.14 27.53 -24.33
C ILE A 338 -45.07 28.14 -25.22
N SER A 339 -45.40 28.36 -26.49
CA SER A 339 -44.60 29.12 -27.46
C SER A 339 -44.84 30.62 -27.30
N LEU A 340 -43.78 31.40 -27.09
CA LEU A 340 -43.82 32.87 -27.11
C LEU A 340 -43.62 33.41 -28.54
N PRO A 341 -44.25 34.54 -28.92
CA PRO A 341 -44.12 35.13 -30.24
C PRO A 341 -42.81 35.91 -30.35
N ARG A 342 -42.15 35.82 -31.52
CA ARG A 342 -40.98 36.65 -31.85
C ARG A 342 -41.43 38.02 -32.36
N PRO A 343 -40.73 39.12 -32.00
CA PRO A 343 -40.79 40.37 -32.73
C PRO A 343 -40.03 40.30 -34.06
#